data_AF-A0A2P6QKI0-F1
#
_entry.id   AF-A0A2P6QKI0-F1
#
_cell.length_a   1.000
_cell.length_b   1.000
_cell.length_c   1.000
_cell.angle_alpha   90.00
_cell.angle_beta   90.00
_cell.angle_gamma   90.00
#
_symmetry.space_group_name_H-M   'P 1'
#
loop_
_entity.id
_entity.type
_entity.pdbx_description
1 polymer ?
#
loop_
_entity_poly.entity_id
_entity_poly.type
_entity_poly.pdbx_seq_one_letter_code
_entity_poly.pdbx_strand_id
1 'polypeptide(L)'
;MQGWRKSWLANEIDDEEIDRATLWIKGRQSKNGNFKDEETKKTAEKIDALKKRVATGELSIEGSDDILTLALGTPEHGGRVRGVGGQMNPSTYFNLPKRRKQSLEATIRVSVKKIMLEEKEKIVEDAREKIIEEAKEKIVAEERAFWAVKFAELEAKIHATQWKLCYSSDTCFWSRKLFTHS
;
A
#
# COMPACT_ATOMS: atom_id res chain seq x y z
N MET A 1 19.33 -47.90 -34.58
CA MET A 1 18.56 -46.64 -34.46
C MET A 1 19.11 -45.69 -35.51
N GLN A 2 18.35 -45.52 -36.61
CA GLN A 2 18.79 -44.79 -37.79
C GLN A 2 18.95 -43.30 -37.47
N GLY A 3 20.11 -42.74 -37.84
CA GLY A 3 20.52 -41.37 -37.56
C GLY A 3 19.63 -40.34 -38.21
N TRP A 4 19.06 -39.45 -37.40
CA TRP A 4 18.33 -38.27 -37.83
C TRP A 4 19.29 -37.14 -38.19
N ARG A 5 20.13 -37.33 -39.21
CA ARG A 5 20.89 -36.21 -39.80
C ARG A 5 20.10 -35.62 -40.97
N LYS A 6 19.54 -34.43 -40.73
CA LYS A 6 19.55 -33.24 -41.59
C LYS A 6 19.52 -33.45 -43.12
N SER A 7 18.52 -34.13 -43.69
CA SER A 7 18.37 -34.18 -45.17
C SER A 7 17.53 -33.03 -45.75
N TRP A 8 16.75 -32.32 -44.93
CA TRP A 8 15.81 -31.29 -45.39
C TRP A 8 16.39 -29.86 -45.44
N LEU A 9 17.62 -29.67 -44.98
CA LEU A 9 18.31 -28.36 -44.94
C LEU A 9 19.53 -28.32 -45.88
N ALA A 10 19.76 -29.38 -46.66
CA ALA A 10 21.03 -29.59 -47.37
C ALA A 10 21.04 -29.10 -48.83
N ASN A 11 20.06 -28.31 -49.26
CA ASN A 11 20.09 -27.67 -50.58
C ASN A 11 20.03 -26.15 -50.39
N GLU A 12 21.17 -25.51 -50.64
CA GLU A 12 21.37 -24.04 -50.77
C GLU A 12 20.92 -23.20 -49.57
N ILE A 13 21.59 -23.38 -48.44
CA ILE A 13 21.79 -22.27 -47.51
C ILE A 13 23.30 -22.25 -47.31
N ASP A 14 24.00 -21.41 -48.07
CA ASP A 14 25.35 -21.00 -47.69
C ASP A 14 25.27 -20.50 -46.25
N ASP A 15 26.29 -20.78 -45.43
CA ASP A 15 26.37 -20.35 -44.01
C ASP A 15 26.41 -18.80 -43.84
N GLU A 16 25.98 -18.06 -44.86
CA GLU A 16 25.56 -16.67 -44.78
C GLU A 16 24.42 -16.53 -43.76
N GLU A 17 24.66 -15.65 -42.79
CA GLU A 17 23.78 -15.21 -41.74
C GLU A 17 22.29 -15.29 -42.13
N ILE A 18 21.59 -16.30 -41.59
CA ILE A 18 20.20 -16.55 -41.94
C ILE A 18 19.35 -15.39 -41.42
N ASP A 19 19.01 -14.47 -42.33
CA ASP A 19 18.18 -13.31 -42.04
C ASP A 19 16.81 -13.75 -41.49
N ARG A 20 16.45 -13.22 -40.31
CA ARG A 20 15.20 -13.51 -39.59
C ARG A 20 13.96 -13.28 -40.46
N ALA A 21 13.98 -12.29 -41.37
CA ALA A 21 12.86 -12.06 -42.27
C ALA A 21 12.70 -13.19 -43.30
N THR A 22 13.80 -13.82 -43.77
CA THR A 22 13.71 -15.04 -44.61
C THR A 22 13.05 -16.20 -43.86
N LEU A 23 13.40 -16.40 -42.59
CA LEU A 23 12.85 -17.48 -41.76
C LEU A 23 11.35 -17.30 -41.54
N TRP A 24 10.91 -16.05 -41.33
CA TRP A 24 9.49 -15.74 -41.19
C TRP A 24 8.70 -16.09 -42.45
N ILE A 25 9.23 -15.76 -43.63
CA ILE A 25 8.62 -16.12 -44.93
C ILE A 25 8.56 -17.64 -45.08
N LYS A 26 9.71 -18.33 -44.94
CA LYS A 26 9.80 -19.79 -45.10
C LYS A 26 8.91 -20.56 -44.12
N GLY A 27 8.81 -20.10 -42.87
CA GLY A 27 7.98 -20.73 -41.83
C GLY A 27 6.48 -20.63 -42.09
N ARG A 28 6.04 -19.67 -42.92
CA ARG A 28 4.63 -19.47 -43.28
C ARG A 28 4.28 -19.89 -44.70
N GLN A 29 5.29 -20.30 -45.47
CA GLN A 29 5.13 -20.84 -46.80
C GLN A 29 4.76 -22.33 -46.73
N SER A 30 3.81 -22.76 -47.57
CA SER A 30 3.52 -24.18 -47.75
C SER A 30 4.64 -24.88 -48.53
N LYS A 31 4.65 -26.22 -48.53
CA LYS A 31 5.61 -27.04 -49.30
C LYS A 31 5.64 -26.67 -50.80
N ASN A 32 4.53 -26.14 -51.32
CA ASN A 32 4.37 -25.75 -52.72
C ASN A 32 4.65 -24.26 -52.97
N GLY A 33 5.19 -23.53 -51.99
CA GLY A 33 5.52 -22.12 -52.15
C GLY A 33 4.36 -21.14 -51.91
N ASN A 34 3.15 -21.63 -51.63
CA ASN A 34 1.96 -20.78 -51.46
C ASN A 34 1.71 -20.37 -49.99
N PHE A 35 1.11 -19.20 -49.76
CA PHE A 35 0.68 -18.72 -48.44
C PHE A 35 -0.80 -19.03 -48.21
N LYS A 36 -1.16 -19.34 -46.96
CA LYS A 36 -2.56 -19.62 -46.59
C LYS A 36 -3.38 -18.34 -46.42
N ASP A 37 -2.77 -17.32 -45.81
CA ASP A 37 -3.44 -16.06 -45.47
C ASP A 37 -2.97 -14.93 -46.39
N GLU A 38 -3.92 -14.17 -46.95
CA GLU A 38 -3.62 -13.00 -47.80
C GLU A 38 -2.84 -11.90 -47.05
N GLU A 39 -3.07 -11.75 -45.75
CA GLU A 39 -2.30 -10.82 -44.92
C GLU A 39 -0.83 -11.24 -44.82
N THR A 40 -0.57 -12.54 -44.67
CA THR A 40 0.80 -13.08 -44.63
C THR A 40 1.50 -12.85 -45.96
N LYS A 41 0.79 -13.03 -47.09
CA LYS A 41 1.31 -12.78 -48.42
C LYS A 41 1.69 -11.31 -48.61
N LYS A 42 0.82 -10.37 -48.22
CA LYS A 42 1.11 -8.93 -48.25
C LYS A 42 2.33 -8.56 -47.42
N THR A 43 2.49 -9.18 -46.25
CA THR A 43 3.67 -8.94 -45.39
C THR A 43 4.95 -9.52 -46.02
N ALA A 44 4.89 -10.69 -46.67
CA ALA A 44 6.03 -11.22 -47.41
C ALA A 44 6.46 -10.29 -48.56
N GLU A 45 5.50 -9.76 -49.33
CA GLU A 45 5.75 -8.77 -50.39
C GLU A 45 6.39 -7.48 -49.83
N LYS A 46 5.95 -7.00 -48.66
CA LYS A 46 6.56 -5.87 -47.97
C LYS A 46 8.00 -6.16 -47.53
N ILE A 47 8.28 -7.35 -47.02
CA ILE A 47 9.62 -7.78 -46.63
C ILE A 47 10.55 -7.74 -47.86
N ASP A 48 10.10 -8.26 -49.00
CA ASP A 48 10.90 -8.25 -50.22
C ASP A 48 11.16 -6.83 -50.73
N ALA A 49 10.18 -5.92 -50.62
CA ALA A 49 10.35 -4.52 -50.96
C ALA A 49 11.37 -3.82 -50.03
N LEU A 50 11.31 -4.08 -48.72
CA LEU A 50 12.24 -3.52 -47.74
C LEU A 50 13.66 -4.06 -47.95
N LYS A 51 13.82 -5.36 -48.23
CA LYS A 51 15.13 -5.95 -48.56
C LYS A 51 15.81 -5.28 -49.72
N LYS A 52 15.06 -4.96 -50.78
CA LYS A 52 15.60 -4.22 -51.93
C LYS A 52 16.12 -2.84 -51.54
N ARG A 53 15.38 -2.12 -50.69
CA ARG A 53 15.76 -0.78 -50.19
C ARG A 53 16.99 -0.80 -49.26
N VAL A 54 17.17 -1.88 -48.53
CA VAL A 54 18.37 -2.12 -47.71
C VAL A 54 19.57 -2.43 -48.60
N ALA A 55 19.38 -3.28 -49.61
CA ALA A 55 20.43 -3.61 -50.58
C ALA A 55 20.86 -2.38 -51.42
N THR A 56 19.97 -1.43 -51.68
CA THR A 56 20.31 -0.15 -52.33
C THR A 56 20.95 0.86 -51.37
N GLY A 57 21.01 0.57 -50.08
CA GLY A 57 21.58 1.46 -49.05
C GLY A 57 20.68 2.63 -48.65
N GLU A 58 19.41 2.63 -49.05
CA GLU A 58 18.45 3.68 -48.69
C GLU A 58 17.95 3.56 -47.24
N LEU A 59 18.01 2.35 -46.68
CA LEU A 59 17.55 2.05 -45.32
C LEU A 59 18.70 1.40 -44.55
N SER A 60 19.11 2.05 -43.46
CA SER A 60 19.99 1.45 -42.44
C SER A 60 19.13 0.73 -41.40
N ILE A 61 19.53 -0.48 -41.02
CA ILE A 61 18.86 -1.29 -40.00
C ILE A 61 19.82 -1.42 -38.83
N GLU A 62 19.41 -0.96 -37.66
CA GLU A 62 20.24 -0.99 -36.45
C GLU A 62 19.44 -1.53 -35.26
N GLY A 63 20.08 -2.42 -34.50
CA GLY A 63 19.53 -2.94 -33.24
C GLY A 63 18.24 -3.75 -33.40
N SER A 64 17.16 -3.29 -32.76
CA SER A 64 15.87 -3.99 -32.67
C SER A 64 14.93 -3.75 -33.85
N ASP A 65 15.23 -2.77 -34.70
CA ASP A 65 14.34 -2.35 -35.79
C ASP A 65 14.71 -3.06 -37.09
N ASP A 66 14.60 -4.39 -37.10
CA ASP A 66 14.91 -5.24 -38.25
C ASP A 66 13.83 -5.19 -39.36
N ILE A 67 14.15 -5.72 -40.54
CA ILE A 67 13.25 -5.73 -41.73
C ILE A 67 11.88 -6.30 -41.38
N LEU A 68 11.86 -7.36 -40.57
CA LEU A 68 10.63 -8.02 -40.17
C LEU A 68 9.78 -7.14 -39.26
N THR A 69 10.40 -6.45 -38.29
CA THR A 69 9.75 -5.50 -37.39
C THR A 69 9.14 -4.34 -38.17
N LEU A 70 9.85 -3.81 -39.17
CA LEU A 70 9.36 -2.77 -40.07
C LEU A 70 8.17 -3.25 -40.93
N ALA A 71 8.24 -4.48 -41.46
CA ALA A 71 7.15 -5.04 -42.27
C ALA A 71 5.87 -5.29 -41.48
N LEU A 72 6.00 -5.71 -40.22
CA LEU A 72 4.89 -5.98 -39.31
C LEU A 72 4.33 -4.71 -38.65
N GLY A 73 5.12 -3.64 -38.57
CA GLY A 73 4.73 -2.38 -37.96
C GLY A 73 4.49 -2.45 -36.45
N THR A 74 4.98 -3.51 -35.79
CA THR A 74 4.85 -3.71 -34.35
C THR A 74 6.24 -3.91 -33.74
N PRO A 75 6.64 -3.10 -32.74
CA PRO A 75 7.93 -3.27 -32.08
C PRO A 75 7.98 -4.59 -31.30
N GLU A 76 9.11 -5.28 -31.35
CA GLU A 76 9.29 -6.55 -30.65
C GLU A 76 9.33 -6.36 -29.13
N HIS A 77 8.43 -7.03 -28.41
CA HIS A 77 8.42 -7.00 -26.95
C HIS A 77 9.48 -7.98 -26.38
N GLY A 78 10.65 -7.48 -26.01
CA GLY A 78 11.76 -8.28 -25.46
C GLY A 78 11.48 -9.02 -24.13
N GLY A 79 10.29 -8.85 -23.53
CA GLY A 79 9.94 -9.45 -22.24
C GLY A 79 9.06 -10.70 -22.30
N ARG A 80 8.60 -11.13 -23.48
CA ARG A 80 7.66 -12.27 -23.58
C ARG A 80 8.21 -13.39 -24.46
N VAL A 81 8.86 -14.35 -23.83
CA VAL A 81 9.17 -15.64 -24.45
C VAL A 81 7.86 -16.36 -24.76
N ARG A 82 7.39 -16.31 -26.01
CA ARG A 82 6.35 -17.22 -26.49
C ARG A 82 6.99 -18.57 -26.77
N GLY A 83 7.20 -19.36 -25.73
CA GLY A 83 7.55 -20.77 -25.90
C GLY A 83 6.41 -21.48 -26.63
N VAL A 84 6.67 -22.02 -27.82
CA VAL A 84 5.76 -22.96 -28.47
C VAL A 84 5.92 -24.30 -27.75
N GLY A 85 5.10 -24.51 -26.72
CA GLY A 85 5.15 -25.70 -25.87
C GLY A 85 4.38 -25.48 -24.58
N GLY A 86 3.05 -25.60 -24.65
CA GLY A 86 2.12 -25.36 -23.53
C GLY A 86 2.17 -26.39 -22.40
N GLN A 87 3.27 -27.14 -22.26
CA GLN A 87 3.36 -28.28 -21.33
C GLN A 87 4.16 -28.01 -20.05
N MET A 88 4.87 -26.89 -19.93
CA MET A 88 5.62 -26.58 -18.71
C MET A 88 5.18 -25.25 -18.12
N ASN A 89 4.65 -25.30 -16.90
CA ASN A 89 4.35 -24.10 -16.12
C ASN A 89 5.67 -23.61 -15.48
N PRO A 90 5.94 -22.30 -15.34
CA PRO A 90 7.15 -21.85 -14.64
C PRO A 90 7.28 -22.46 -13.23
N SER A 91 6.18 -22.78 -12.54
CA SER A 91 6.20 -23.46 -11.25
C SER A 91 6.68 -24.92 -11.29
N THR A 92 6.67 -25.58 -12.45
CA THR A 92 7.23 -26.92 -12.64
C THR A 92 8.70 -26.88 -13.05
N TYR A 93 9.15 -25.76 -13.63
CA TYR A 93 10.55 -25.56 -14.01
C TYR A 93 11.38 -24.98 -12.87
N PHE A 94 10.87 -23.94 -12.21
CA PHE A 94 11.49 -23.34 -11.05
C PHE A 94 10.98 -24.05 -9.79
N ASN A 95 11.89 -24.71 -9.07
CA ASN A 95 11.61 -25.39 -7.79
C ASN A 95 11.35 -24.40 -6.65
N LEU A 96 10.35 -23.51 -6.79
CA LEU A 96 9.98 -22.60 -5.72
C LEU A 96 9.25 -23.35 -4.60
N PRO A 97 9.55 -23.05 -3.32
CA PRO A 97 8.74 -23.54 -2.22
C PRO A 97 7.29 -23.11 -2.41
N LYS A 98 6.38 -24.08 -2.41
CA LYS A 98 4.94 -23.82 -2.58
C LYS A 98 4.47 -22.90 -1.45
N ARG A 99 4.03 -21.69 -1.79
CA ARG A 99 3.49 -20.72 -0.82
C ARG A 99 2.33 -21.39 -0.06
N ARG A 100 2.56 -21.75 1.21
CA ARG A 100 1.52 -22.30 2.07
C ARG A 100 0.52 -21.18 2.33
N LYS A 101 -0.69 -21.30 1.77
CA LYS A 101 -1.81 -20.45 2.19
C LYS A 101 -2.08 -20.79 3.65
N GLN A 102 -2.00 -19.80 4.54
CA GLN A 102 -2.46 -19.98 5.93
C GLN A 102 -3.93 -20.39 5.87
N SER A 103 -4.33 -21.37 6.67
CA SER A 103 -5.75 -21.75 6.72
C SER A 103 -6.56 -20.56 7.24
N LEU A 104 -7.80 -20.45 6.76
CA LEU A 104 -8.72 -19.41 7.23
C LEU A 104 -8.81 -19.41 8.77
N GLU A 105 -8.79 -20.60 9.38
CA GLU A 105 -8.81 -20.77 10.82
C GLU A 105 -7.56 -20.23 11.53
N ALA A 106 -6.38 -20.37 10.94
CA ALA A 106 -5.16 -19.78 11.49
C ALA A 106 -5.24 -18.24 11.50
N THR A 107 -5.76 -17.65 10.42
CA THR A 107 -5.97 -16.21 10.32
C THR A 107 -7.00 -15.72 11.35
N ILE A 108 -8.12 -16.42 11.49
CA ILE A 108 -9.17 -16.10 12.47
C ILE A 108 -8.62 -16.18 13.90
N ARG A 109 -7.82 -17.19 14.23
CA ARG A 109 -7.20 -17.31 15.56
C ARG A 109 -6.29 -16.14 15.89
N VAL A 110 -5.54 -15.64 14.91
CA VAL A 110 -4.67 -14.46 15.10
C VAL A 110 -5.51 -13.20 15.30
N SER A 111 -6.55 -12.98 14.49
CA SER A 111 -7.39 -11.80 14.61
C SER A 111 -8.16 -11.77 15.94
N VAL A 112 -8.72 -12.90 16.37
CA VAL A 112 -9.42 -13.00 17.67
C VAL A 112 -8.45 -12.72 18.82
N LYS A 113 -7.25 -13.30 18.82
CA LYS A 113 -6.24 -13.02 19.86
C LYS A 113 -5.89 -11.54 19.95
N LYS A 114 -5.78 -10.86 18.80
CA LYS A 114 -5.49 -9.43 18.74
C LYS A 114 -6.61 -8.61 19.36
N ILE A 115 -7.86 -8.87 18.98
CA ILE A 115 -9.05 -8.18 19.54
C ILE A 115 -9.11 -8.35 21.06
N MET A 116 -8.90 -9.58 21.55
CA MET A 116 -8.93 -9.86 22.98
C MET A 116 -7.84 -9.14 23.78
N LEU A 117 -6.68 -8.88 23.17
CA LEU A 117 -5.60 -8.11 23.80
C LEU A 117 -5.94 -6.63 23.84
N GLU A 118 -6.44 -6.08 22.74
CA GLU A 118 -6.85 -4.68 22.64
C GLU A 118 -7.99 -4.35 23.63
N GLU A 119 -8.97 -5.25 23.80
CA GLU A 119 -10.04 -5.08 24.79
C GLU A 119 -9.50 -5.09 26.23
N LYS A 120 -8.54 -5.96 26.54
CA LYS A 120 -7.91 -6.01 27.87
C LYS A 120 -7.11 -4.75 28.16
N GLU A 121 -6.36 -4.25 27.19
CA GLU A 121 -5.59 -3.01 27.32
C GLU A 121 -6.51 -1.82 27.63
N LYS A 122 -7.63 -1.69 26.91
CA LYS A 122 -8.63 -0.64 27.17
C LYS A 122 -9.21 -0.71 28.58
N ILE A 123 -9.61 -1.89 29.04
CA ILE A 123 -10.15 -2.07 30.40
C ILE A 123 -9.11 -1.66 31.46
N VAL A 124 -7.84 -1.99 31.25
CA VAL A 124 -6.75 -1.62 32.15
C VAL A 124 -6.52 -0.11 32.14
N GLU A 125 -6.59 0.53 30.98
CA GLU A 125 -6.43 1.97 30.84
C GLU A 125 -7.58 2.73 31.52
N ASP A 126 -8.83 2.35 31.26
CA ASP A 126 -10.02 2.91 31.93
C ASP A 126 -9.94 2.78 33.45
N ALA A 127 -9.42 1.65 33.95
CA ALA A 127 -9.24 1.43 35.38
C ALA A 127 -8.16 2.36 35.97
N ARG A 128 -7.06 2.59 35.24
CA ARG A 128 -6.00 3.53 35.66
C ARG A 128 -6.51 4.96 35.70
N GLU A 129 -7.28 5.38 34.69
CA GLU A 129 -7.87 6.73 34.66
C GLU A 129 -8.81 6.96 35.83
N LYS A 130 -9.67 6.00 36.15
CA LYS A 130 -10.55 6.08 37.33
C LYS A 130 -9.79 6.24 38.63
N ILE A 131 -8.71 5.48 38.83
CA ILE A 131 -7.87 5.59 40.03
C ILE A 131 -7.23 6.99 40.11
N ILE A 132 -6.77 7.53 38.98
CA ILE A 132 -6.16 8.86 38.92
C ILE A 132 -7.19 9.95 39.24
N GLU A 133 -8.39 9.88 38.68
CA GLU A 133 -9.46 10.85 38.96
C GLU A 133 -9.90 10.78 40.43
N GLU A 134 -10.09 9.59 41.00
CA GLU A 134 -10.38 9.45 42.44
C GLU A 134 -9.27 10.05 43.32
N ALA A 135 -8.00 9.89 42.93
CA ALA A 135 -6.88 10.50 43.64
C ALA A 135 -6.88 12.04 43.53
N LYS A 136 -7.17 12.58 42.35
CA LYS A 136 -7.31 14.03 42.13
C LYS A 136 -8.45 14.61 42.97
N GLU A 137 -9.60 13.94 43.01
CA GLU A 137 -10.76 14.37 43.80
C GLU A 137 -10.44 14.41 45.30
N LYS A 138 -9.68 13.43 45.81
CA LYS A 138 -9.23 13.42 47.20
C LYS A 138 -8.31 14.60 47.51
N ILE A 139 -7.34 14.88 46.64
CA ILE A 139 -6.43 16.03 46.80
C ILE A 139 -7.23 17.34 46.83
N VAL A 140 -8.15 17.53 45.87
CA VAL A 140 -8.98 18.73 45.82
C VAL A 140 -9.89 18.85 47.04
N ALA A 141 -10.42 17.73 47.56
CA ALA A 141 -11.22 17.73 48.78
C ALA A 141 -10.38 18.12 50.01
N GLU A 142 -9.15 17.62 50.12
CA GLU A 142 -8.20 18.01 51.17
C GLU A 142 -7.86 19.51 51.10
N GLU A 143 -7.57 20.04 49.91
CA GLU A 143 -7.32 21.46 49.70
C GLU A 143 -8.54 22.31 50.07
N ARG A 144 -9.74 21.91 49.66
CA ARG A 144 -10.99 22.60 50.02
C ARG A 144 -11.22 22.60 51.53
N ALA A 145 -10.99 21.47 52.19
CA ALA A 145 -11.10 21.36 53.64
C ALA A 145 -10.06 22.25 54.34
N PHE A 146 -8.82 22.24 53.86
CA PHE A 146 -7.75 23.11 54.34
C PHE A 146 -8.13 24.60 54.24
N TRP A 147 -8.61 25.02 53.06
CA TRP A 147 -9.02 26.41 52.84
C TRP A 147 -10.26 26.77 53.66
N ALA A 148 -11.24 25.88 53.81
CA ALA A 148 -12.42 26.13 54.63
C ALA A 148 -12.05 26.43 56.09
N VAL A 149 -11.11 25.66 56.67
CA VAL A 149 -10.60 25.91 58.02
C VAL A 149 -9.90 27.28 58.09
N LYS A 150 -9.08 27.61 57.09
CA LYS A 150 -8.39 28.90 57.03
C LYS A 150 -9.34 30.09 56.85
N PHE A 151 -10.38 29.95 56.05
CA PHE A 151 -11.41 30.97 55.89
C PHE A 151 -12.18 31.18 57.20
N ALA A 152 -12.61 30.11 57.88
CA ALA A 152 -13.28 30.22 59.18
C ALA A 152 -12.40 30.90 60.25
N GLU A 153 -11.10 30.61 60.27
CA GLU A 153 -10.14 31.28 61.15
C GLU A 153 -10.05 32.79 60.88
N LEU A 154 -10.05 33.19 59.60
CA LEU A 154 -10.03 34.59 59.20
C LEU A 154 -11.35 35.30 59.50
N GLU A 155 -12.49 34.66 59.24
CA GLU A 155 -13.82 35.18 59.57
C GLU A 155 -13.95 35.44 61.08
N ALA A 156 -13.48 34.52 61.92
CA ALA A 156 -13.48 34.71 63.36
C ALA A 156 -12.61 35.91 63.78
N LYS A 157 -11.46 36.11 63.15
CA LYS A 157 -10.60 37.28 63.39
C LYS A 157 -11.28 38.59 62.96
N ILE A 158 -11.96 38.60 61.81
CA ILE A 158 -12.73 39.75 61.32
C ILE A 158 -13.88 40.08 62.27
N HIS A 159 -14.66 39.08 62.70
CA HIS A 159 -15.73 39.28 63.66
C HIS A 159 -15.22 39.82 64.99
N ALA A 160 -14.07 39.32 65.48
CA ALA A 160 -13.47 39.80 66.72
C ALA A 160 -12.93 41.24 66.60
N THR A 161 -12.37 41.64 65.47
CA THR A 161 -11.92 43.03 65.24
C THR A 161 -13.09 43.98 65.03
N GLN A 162 -14.14 43.56 64.33
CA GLN A 162 -15.37 44.33 64.15
C GLN A 162 -16.10 44.55 65.48
N TRP A 163 -16.17 43.52 66.35
CA TRP A 163 -16.68 43.65 67.72
C TRP A 163 -15.85 44.65 68.56
N LYS A 164 -14.53 44.59 68.49
CA LYS A 164 -13.65 45.54 69.20
C LYS A 164 -13.81 46.98 68.72
N LEU A 165 -14.02 47.20 67.42
CA LEU A 165 -14.33 48.52 66.87
C LEU A 165 -15.66 49.03 67.41
N CYS A 166 -16.73 48.22 67.36
CA CYS A 166 -18.05 48.58 67.89
C CYS A 166 -18.07 48.84 69.40
N TYR A 167 -17.32 48.06 70.20
CA TYR A 167 -17.25 48.21 71.66
C TYR A 167 -16.33 49.36 72.10
N SER A 168 -15.38 49.78 71.27
CA SER A 168 -14.54 50.97 71.53
C SER A 168 -15.23 52.30 71.16
N SER A 169 -16.29 52.23 70.34
CA SER A 169 -17.09 53.38 69.93
C SER A 169 -18.37 53.56 70.77
N ASP A 170 -18.34 53.18 72.05
CA ASP A 170 -19.38 53.51 73.05
C ASP A 170 -19.43 55.01 73.42
N THR A 171 -19.08 55.87 72.47
CA THR A 171 -19.54 57.25 72.39
C THR A 171 -19.87 57.60 70.93
N CYS A 172 -21.05 57.22 70.45
CA CYS A 172 -21.83 58.02 69.49
C CYS A 172 -23.25 57.47 69.28
N PHE A 173 -24.14 57.89 70.19
CA PHE A 173 -25.39 58.61 69.92
C PHE A 173 -26.20 58.29 68.64
N TRP A 174 -27.52 58.11 68.85
CA TRP A 174 -28.66 57.91 67.92
C TRP A 174 -29.03 56.45 67.61
N SER A 175 -30.25 55.96 67.80
CA SER A 175 -31.52 56.49 68.32
C SER A 175 -32.54 55.37 68.20
N ARG A 176 -33.32 55.05 69.24
CA ARG A 176 -34.72 54.64 69.03
C ARG A 176 -35.55 54.74 70.29
N LYS A 177 -36.13 55.92 70.49
CA LYS A 177 -37.34 56.07 71.27
C LYS A 177 -38.51 55.55 70.42
N LEU A 178 -39.46 54.91 71.11
CA LEU A 178 -40.85 54.63 70.72
C LEU A 178 -41.07 53.47 69.73
N PHE A 179 -41.55 52.34 70.28
CA PHE A 179 -42.91 51.89 69.97
C PHE A 179 -43.43 50.92 71.05
N THR A 180 -44.49 51.33 71.76
CA THR A 180 -45.33 50.50 72.65
C THR A 180 -46.80 50.83 72.36
N HIS A 181 -47.63 49.78 72.25
CA HIS A 181 -49.10 49.73 72.05
C HIS A 181 -49.59 50.26 70.68
N SER A 182 -50.52 49.62 69.98
CA SER A 182 -51.61 48.69 70.35
C SER A 182 -51.84 47.66 69.25
#